data_AF-A0A091AVY8-F1
#
_entry.id   AF-A0A091AVY8-F1
#
_cell.length_a   1.000
_cell.length_b   1.000
_cell.length_c   1.000
_cell.angle_alpha   90.00
_cell.angle_beta   90.00
_cell.angle_gamma   90.00
#
_symmetry.space_group_name_H-M   'P 1'
#
loop_
_entity.id
_entity.type
_entity.pdbx_description
1 polymer ?
#
loop_
_entity_poly.entity_id
_entity_poly.type
_entity_poly.pdbx_seq_one_letter_code
_entity_poly.pdbx_strand_id
1 'polypeptide(L)' 'MSLGTPQIHITVEYRGRRYEGFYTVKGTLLTVRTDYGFSSTQIGELSADLLARELMRNVLEAAEQRGEFGIPSAS' A
#
# COMPACT_ATOMS: atom_id res chain seq x y z
N MET A 1 -9.87 17.48 -20.86
CA MET A 1 -10.25 16.91 -19.54
C MET A 1 -9.20 15.88 -19.18
N SER A 2 -8.29 16.16 -18.24
CA SER A 2 -7.39 15.11 -17.75
C SER A 2 -8.19 14.18 -16.87
N LEU A 3 -8.53 13.00 -17.39
CA LEU A 3 -8.89 11.86 -16.54
C LEU A 3 -7.67 11.64 -15.65
N GLY A 4 -7.79 11.93 -14.34
CA GLY A 4 -6.72 11.68 -13.38
C GLY A 4 -6.25 10.22 -13.47
N THR A 5 -5.02 9.95 -13.01
CA THR A 5 -4.50 8.57 -12.98
C THR A 5 -5.50 7.68 -12.23
N PRO A 6 -5.99 6.57 -12.83
CA PRO A 6 -7.00 5.74 -12.20
C PRO A 6 -6.49 5.19 -10.88
N GLN A 7 -7.32 5.29 -9.85
CA GLN A 7 -7.10 4.70 -8.53
C GLN A 7 -7.75 3.33 -8.49
N ILE A 8 -6.95 2.31 -8.18
CA ILE A 8 -7.41 0.93 -8.08
C ILE A 8 -7.37 0.54 -6.60
N HIS A 9 -8.53 0.18 -6.04
CA HIS A 9 -8.63 -0.27 -4.66
C HIS A 9 -7.91 -1.60 -4.46
N ILE A 10 -7.21 -1.71 -3.33
CA ILE A 10 -6.57 -2.95 -2.89
C ILE A 10 -6.84 -3.20 -1.41
N THR A 11 -6.98 -4.47 -1.10
CA THR A 11 -7.06 -4.97 0.27
C THR A 11 -5.95 -5.98 0.47
N VAL A 12 -5.18 -5.81 1.54
CA VAL A 12 -4.08 -6.68 1.93
C VAL A 12 -4.30 -7.16 3.36
N GLU A 13 -4.13 -8.46 3.57
CA GLU A 13 -4.03 -9.02 4.92
C GLU A 13 -2.58 -8.92 5.42
N TYR A 14 -2.40 -8.34 6.61
CA TYR A 14 -1.13 -8.18 7.30
C TYR A 14 -1.33 -8.48 8.78
N ARG A 15 -0.55 -9.40 9.37
CA ARG A 15 -0.65 -9.83 10.78
C ARG A 15 -2.08 -10.17 11.24
N GLY A 16 -2.87 -10.83 10.37
CA GLY A 16 -4.25 -11.24 10.65
C GLY A 16 -5.27 -10.10 10.64
N ARG A 17 -4.89 -8.90 10.18
CA ARG A 17 -5.79 -7.75 9.99
C ARG A 17 -5.85 -7.38 8.52
N ARG A 18 -7.01 -6.90 8.08
CA ARG A 18 -7.21 -6.38 6.73
C ARG A 18 -6.90 -4.88 6.71
N TYR A 19 -6.06 -4.50 5.76
CA TYR A 19 -5.70 -3.12 5.49
C TYR A 19 -6.16 -2.77 4.09
N GLU A 20 -6.69 -1.56 3.96
CA GLU A 20 -7.24 -1.03 2.72
C GLU A 20 -6.41 0.16 2.24
N GLY A 21 -6.49 0.38 0.93
CA GLY A 21 -5.82 1.46 0.24
C GLY A 21 -6.10 1.40 -1.25
N PHE A 22 -5.30 2.14 -1.99
CA PHE A 22 -5.37 2.19 -3.43
C PHE A 22 -3.97 2.29 -4.02
N TYR A 23 -3.84 1.87 -5.27
CA TYR A 23 -2.65 2.16 -6.06
C TYR A 23 -3.01 2.88 -7.36
N THR A 24 -2.02 3.60 -7.88
CA THR A 24 -2.07 4.25 -9.18
C THR A 24 -0.87 3.82 -10.01
N VAL A 25 -1.05 3.75 -11.32
CA VAL A 25 0.03 3.41 -12.26
C VAL A 25 0.18 4.55 -13.26
N LYS A 26 1.38 5.12 -13.34
CA LYS A 26 1.74 6.15 -14.32
C LYS A 26 2.99 5.71 -15.08
N GLY A 27 2.80 5.12 -16.26
CA GLY A 27 3.89 4.45 -16.97
C GLY A 27 4.33 3.19 -16.22
N THR A 28 5.61 3.09 -15.88
CA THR A 28 6.17 2.01 -15.06
C THR A 28 6.20 2.32 -13.56
N LEU A 29 5.76 3.52 -13.17
CA LEU A 29 5.71 3.97 -11.79
C LEU A 29 4.41 3.53 -11.14
N LEU A 30 4.51 2.76 -10.06
CA LEU A 30 3.39 2.34 -9.22
C LEU A 30 3.48 3.04 -7.87
N THR A 31 2.41 3.73 -7.49
CA THR A 31 2.29 4.36 -6.17
C THR A 31 1.16 3.71 -5.40
N VAL A 32 1.46 3.16 -4.21
CA VAL A 32 0.49 2.67 -3.24
C VAL A 32 0.26 3.74 -2.18
N ARG A 33 -1.00 3.92 -1.78
CA ARG A 33 -1.39 4.69 -0.62
C ARG A 33 -2.38 3.88 0.21
N THR A 34 -2.05 3.74 1.48
CA THR A 34 -2.94 3.14 2.48
C THR A 34 -3.94 4.19 2.96
N ASP A 35 -5.12 3.75 3.41
CA ASP A 35 -6.13 4.63 4.00
C ASP A 35 -5.68 5.21 5.35
N TYR A 36 -4.60 4.69 5.91
CA TYR A 36 -3.96 5.11 7.16
C TYR A 36 -2.93 6.23 6.97
N GLY A 37 -2.81 6.78 5.75
CA GLY A 37 -1.95 7.93 5.46
C GLY A 37 -0.54 7.57 5.00
N PHE A 38 -0.15 6.30 5.03
CA PHE A 38 1.14 5.84 4.53
C PHE A 38 1.12 5.64 3.01
N SER A 39 2.24 5.91 2.35
CA SER A 39 2.37 5.69 0.91
C SER A 39 3.78 5.28 0.53
N SER A 40 3.91 4.57 -0.58
CA SER A 40 5.21 4.26 -1.19
C SER A 40 5.08 4.15 -2.69
N THR A 41 6.20 4.30 -3.38
CA THR A 41 6.28 4.28 -4.83
C THR A 41 7.41 3.37 -5.27
N GLN A 42 7.15 2.57 -6.31
CA GLN A 42 8.11 1.65 -6.87
C GLN A 42 7.98 1.60 -8.40
N ILE A 43 9.11 1.47 -9.07
CA ILE A 43 9.16 1.18 -10.52
C ILE A 43 9.16 -0.34 -10.67
N GLY A 44 8.33 -0.88 -11.57
CA GLY A 44 8.36 -2.31 -11.84
C GLY A 44 7.71 -2.70 -13.17
N GLU A 45 8.15 -3.85 -13.69
CA GLU A 45 7.61 -4.48 -14.90
C GLU A 45 6.66 -5.65 -14.58
N LEU A 46 6.53 -6.01 -13.29
CA LEU A 46 5.57 -7.00 -12.79
C LEU A 46 4.13 -6.53 -13.00
N SER A 47 3.16 -7.45 -12.88
CA SER A 47 1.74 -7.10 -12.84
C SER A 47 1.49 -6.10 -11.71
N ALA A 48 0.87 -4.97 -12.03
CA ALA A 48 0.67 -3.86 -11.10
C ALA A 48 -0.01 -4.29 -9.78
N ASP A 49 -0.96 -5.22 -9.81
CA ASP A 49 -1.64 -5.70 -8.60
C ASP A 49 -0.69 -6.44 -7.64
N LEU A 50 0.16 -7.34 -8.14
CA LEU A 50 1.15 -8.06 -7.31
C LEU A 50 2.14 -7.08 -6.67
N LEU A 51 2.68 -6.17 -7.49
CA LEU A 51 3.62 -5.16 -7.01
C LEU A 51 2.98 -4.22 -5.98
N ALA A 52 1.72 -3.82 -6.20
CA ALA A 52 0.97 -3.00 -5.26
C ALA A 52 0.75 -3.71 -3.92
N ARG A 53 0.41 -5.00 -3.94
CA ARG A 53 0.23 -5.79 -2.70
C ARG A 53 1.53 -5.93 -1.92
N GLU A 54 2.64 -6.20 -2.60
CA GLU A 54 3.96 -6.28 -1.99
C GLU A 54 4.36 -4.94 -1.37
N LEU A 55 4.23 -3.85 -2.15
CA LEU A 55 4.56 -2.51 -1.70
C LEU A 55 3.68 -2.07 -0.52
N MET A 56 2.40 -2.43 -0.52
CA MET A 56 1.49 -2.19 0.61
C MET A 56 1.95 -2.91 1.87
N ARG A 57 2.38 -4.18 1.77
CA ARG A 57 2.94 -4.93 2.92
C ARG A 57 4.21 -4.28 3.44
N ASN A 58 5.12 -3.87 2.55
CA ASN A 58 6.37 -3.22 2.95
C ASN A 58 6.11 -1.89 3.68
N VAL A 59 5.13 -1.11 3.20
CA VAL A 59 4.70 0.13 3.87
C VAL A 59 4.13 -0.15 5.26
N LEU A 60 3.27 -1.16 5.36
CA LEU A 60 2.68 -1.57 6.62
C LEU A 60 3.77 -2.04 7.60
N GLU A 61 4.67 -2.90 7.17
CA GLU A 61 5.79 -3.37 7.99
C GLU A 61 6.68 -2.21 8.46
N ALA A 62 7.02 -1.28 7.58
CA ALA A 62 7.84 -0.12 7.94
C ALA A 62 7.17 0.79 8.97
N ALA A 63 5.87 1.04 8.84
CA ALA A 63 5.13 1.85 9.80
C ALA A 63 4.87 1.10 11.12
N GLU A 64 4.77 -0.23 11.12
CA GLU A 64 4.77 -1.04 12.34
C GLU A 64 6.12 -0.95 13.08
N GLN A 65 7.24 -1.09 12.37
CA GLN A 65 8.59 -0.97 12.96
C GLN A 65 8.85 0.42 13.56
N ARG A 66 8.17 1.46 13.06
CA ARG A 66 8.23 2.83 13.57
C ARG A 66 7.25 3.09 14.72
N GLY A 67 6.37 2.14 15.06
CA GLY A 67 5.33 2.31 16.06
C GLY A 67 4.18 3.21 15.62
N GLU A 68 4.02 3.46 14.32
CA GLU A 68 2.97 4.30 13.75
C GLU A 68 1.62 3.57 13.69
N PHE A 69 1.65 2.24 13.73
CA PHE A 69 0.51 1.40 14.06
C PHE A 69 0.99 0.01 14.53
N GLY A 70 0.17 -0.72 15.29
CA GLY A 70 0.51 -2.05 15.79
C GLY A 70 -0.01 -2.26 17.20
N ILE A 71 -0.88 -3.26 17.33
CA ILE A 71 -1.43 -3.93 18.54
C ILE A 71 -1.36 -3.15 19.88
N PRO A 72 -2.49 -2.87 20.56
CA PRO A 72 -2.43 -2.46 21.96
C PRO A 72 -1.60 -3.52 22.71
N SER A 73 -0.60 -3.08 23.45
CA SER A 73 0.19 -3.93 24.34
C SER A 73 -0.73 -4.96 24.98
N ALA A 74 -0.46 -6.25 24.74
CA ALA A 74 -1.11 -7.29 25.52
C ALA A 74 -0.87 -6.93 27.00
N SER A 75 -1.97 -6.71 27.71
CA SER A 75 -2.00 -6.41 29.14
C SER A 75 -1.33 -7.50 29.96
#